data_AF-A0A1V5ZF66-F1
#
_entry.id   AF-A0A1V5ZF66-F1
#
_cell.length_a   1.000
_cell.length_b   1.000
_cell.length_c   1.000
_cell.angle_alpha   90.00
_cell.angle_beta   90.00
_cell.angle_gamma   90.00
#
_symmetry.space_group_name_H-M   'P 1'
#
loop_
_entity.id
_entity.type
_entity.pdbx_description
1 polymer ?
#
loop_
_entity_poly.entity_id
_entity_poly.type
_entity_poly.pdbx_seq_one_letter_code
_entity_poly.pdbx_strand_id
1 'polypeptide(L)'
;MLSITLAQKRMNRIINNSLSNSLCFCTRLFILLIILFSGHCVSGEHTPSFAAFGEISFSEGVTEESVPIRPVLEYEPGTIKICAVFPFMNMEDGMPVEIEWLYNDEWFYSTDEEWDEGEEGITHRSISWENDRELDPGIYTLRLFINGQLARSADVEVLAPSREETQEPARNLEDFIDPDLMRAWEILAYADNDLLNDLAMLVPDYGIELRLTDDMTSNGQYVYVSGKKEPGKVYISWDFSEKTCWEDVSATIAHELTHAVQHLTSDEGKFGCTVEREYEAYMAKFYALMETGRTDILIDSWSGVYNPRTGKIWKNELWKALKEAYASCPEY
;
A
#
# COMPACT_ATOMS: atom_id res chain seq x y z
N MET A 1 -45.43 -56.42 10.33
CA MET A 1 -46.21 -55.25 9.85
C MET A 1 -45.44 -54.67 8.67
N LEU A 2 -46.17 -54.44 7.57
CA LEU A 2 -45.76 -54.06 6.21
C LEU A 2 -44.52 -53.15 6.13
N SER A 3 -43.46 -53.40 5.36
CA SER A 3 -43.26 -53.73 3.92
C SER A 3 -42.73 -52.52 3.14
N ILE A 4 -41.46 -52.58 2.71
CA ILE A 4 -40.97 -52.64 1.31
C ILE A 4 -40.79 -51.25 0.64
N THR A 5 -39.57 -50.68 0.56
CA THR A 5 -38.46 -50.80 -0.43
C THR A 5 -38.57 -50.04 -1.76
N LEU A 6 -37.40 -49.50 -2.15
CA LEU A 6 -36.91 -49.15 -3.51
C LEU A 6 -37.61 -47.98 -4.24
N ALA A 7 -37.03 -47.26 -5.19
CA ALA A 7 -35.67 -46.91 -5.63
C ALA A 7 -35.85 -46.23 -7.01
N GLN A 8 -34.85 -45.44 -7.39
CA GLN A 8 -34.35 -45.30 -8.76
C GLN A 8 -35.08 -44.44 -9.81
N LYS A 9 -34.25 -43.49 -10.31
CA LYS A 9 -33.89 -43.24 -11.73
C LYS A 9 -34.71 -42.21 -12.54
N ARG A 10 -33.96 -41.14 -12.91
CA ARG A 10 -33.73 -40.62 -14.27
C ARG A 10 -34.78 -40.95 -15.33
N MET A 11 -35.24 -39.94 -16.07
CA MET A 11 -34.87 -39.75 -17.48
C MET A 11 -35.47 -38.49 -18.11
N ASN A 12 -34.62 -37.80 -18.87
CA ASN A 12 -34.92 -37.02 -20.08
C ASN A 12 -36.15 -37.51 -20.86
N ARG A 13 -36.93 -36.58 -21.43
CA ARG A 13 -37.13 -36.48 -22.90
C ARG A 13 -38.16 -35.43 -23.36
N ILE A 14 -37.83 -34.82 -24.51
CA ILE A 14 -38.71 -34.40 -25.65
C ILE A 14 -39.41 -33.03 -25.43
N ILE A 15 -39.03 -31.92 -26.07
CA ILE A 15 -38.98 -31.57 -27.52
C ILE A 15 -40.29 -31.90 -28.27
N ASN A 16 -41.25 -30.95 -28.36
CA ASN A 16 -41.76 -30.42 -29.64
C ASN A 16 -43.09 -29.64 -29.54
N ASN A 17 -43.05 -28.46 -30.16
CA ASN A 17 -43.99 -27.87 -31.13
C ASN A 17 -45.47 -27.60 -30.79
N SER A 18 -45.84 -26.32 -30.90
CA SER A 18 -46.87 -25.78 -31.83
C SER A 18 -46.91 -24.24 -31.70
N LEU A 19 -46.31 -23.45 -32.60
CA LEU A 19 -46.87 -22.86 -33.83
C LEU A 19 -48.10 -21.93 -33.64
N SER A 20 -47.92 -20.63 -33.91
CA SER A 20 -48.66 -19.83 -34.92
C SER A 20 -48.16 -18.36 -34.89
N ASN A 21 -47.38 -17.91 -35.89
CA ASN A 21 -47.77 -17.14 -37.08
C ASN A 21 -47.80 -15.60 -36.89
N SER A 22 -46.92 -14.87 -37.59
CA SER A 22 -47.28 -14.11 -38.81
C SER A 22 -46.12 -13.26 -39.36
N LEU A 23 -45.68 -13.64 -40.58
CA LEU A 23 -45.19 -12.88 -41.75
C LEU A 23 -44.54 -11.49 -41.58
N CYS A 24 -43.37 -11.29 -42.23
CA CYS A 24 -43.24 -10.67 -43.58
C CYS A 24 -41.75 -10.65 -44.03
N PHE A 25 -41.35 -11.42 -45.06
CA PHE A 25 -40.80 -10.96 -46.36
C PHE A 25 -39.86 -9.71 -46.28
N CYS A 26 -38.64 -9.66 -46.83
CA CYS A 26 -38.15 -10.22 -48.08
C CYS A 26 -36.64 -9.92 -48.29
N THR A 27 -35.94 -10.77 -49.06
CA THR A 27 -34.79 -10.48 -49.97
C THR A 27 -33.45 -9.97 -49.36
N ARG A 28 -32.25 -10.39 -49.76
CA ARG A 28 -31.76 -11.27 -50.83
C ARG A 28 -30.25 -11.54 -50.60
N LEU A 29 -29.82 -12.75 -50.97
CA LEU A 29 -28.56 -13.05 -51.66
C LEU A 29 -27.24 -12.85 -50.88
N PHE A 30 -26.60 -13.94 -50.45
CA PHE A 30 -25.13 -14.00 -50.49
C PHE A 30 -24.63 -15.39 -50.86
N ILE A 31 -23.64 -15.36 -51.75
CA ILE A 31 -22.98 -16.45 -52.44
C ILE A 31 -22.03 -17.19 -51.51
N LEU A 32 -21.97 -18.51 -51.71
CA LEU A 32 -21.05 -19.44 -51.09
C LEU A 32 -19.60 -19.14 -51.52
N LEU A 33 -18.67 -18.94 -50.58
CA LEU A 33 -17.27 -19.28 -50.80
C LEU A 33 -16.59 -19.66 -49.47
N ILE A 34 -16.20 -20.92 -49.38
CA ILE A 34 -15.38 -21.49 -48.30
C ILE A 34 -13.93 -21.09 -48.57
N ILE A 35 -13.28 -20.41 -47.61
CA ILE A 35 -11.81 -20.30 -47.54
C ILE A 35 -11.37 -20.52 -46.09
N LEU A 36 -10.68 -21.65 -45.90
CA LEU A 36 -9.59 -21.97 -44.95
C LEU A 36 -9.50 -21.13 -43.67
N PHE A 37 -9.92 -21.72 -42.54
CA PHE A 37 -9.50 -21.30 -41.19
C PHE A 37 -8.02 -21.65 -41.00
N SER A 38 -7.15 -20.72 -41.36
CA SER A 38 -5.79 -20.64 -40.81
C SER A 38 -5.89 -19.93 -39.47
N GLY A 39 -5.55 -20.64 -38.39
CA GLY A 39 -5.57 -20.11 -37.03
C GLY A 39 -4.82 -18.78 -36.94
N HIS A 40 -5.56 -17.73 -36.65
CA HIS A 40 -5.00 -16.52 -36.07
C HIS A 40 -5.14 -16.67 -34.57
N CYS A 41 -4.02 -16.90 -33.89
CA CYS A 41 -3.90 -16.53 -32.50
C CYS A 41 -4.19 -15.02 -32.43
N VAL A 42 -5.32 -14.66 -31.82
CA VAL A 42 -5.52 -13.30 -31.32
C VAL A 42 -4.50 -13.15 -30.19
N SER A 43 -3.37 -12.48 -30.47
CA SER A 43 -2.53 -11.96 -29.39
C SER A 43 -3.39 -10.96 -28.62
N GLY A 44 -3.37 -11.06 -27.30
CA GLY A 44 -4.10 -10.14 -26.43
C GLY A 44 -3.85 -8.69 -26.83
N GLU A 45 -4.91 -7.89 -26.77
CA GLU A 45 -4.81 -6.44 -26.88
C GLU A 45 -3.84 -5.96 -25.79
N HIS A 46 -2.63 -5.53 -26.16
CA HIS A 46 -1.85 -4.64 -25.31
C HIS A 46 -2.64 -3.33 -25.24
N THR A 47 -3.40 -3.14 -24.16
CA THR A 47 -3.90 -1.82 -23.78
C THR A 47 -2.69 -0.88 -23.69
N PRO A 48 -2.70 0.29 -24.35
CA PRO A 48 -1.63 1.26 -24.19
C PRO A 48 -1.50 1.60 -22.71
N SER A 49 -0.32 1.33 -22.16
CA SER A 49 0.05 1.76 -20.81
C SER A 49 0.53 3.21 -20.92
N PHE A 50 -0.09 4.13 -20.19
CA PHE A 50 0.29 5.55 -20.19
C PHE A 50 1.12 5.85 -18.94
N ALA A 51 2.09 6.77 -19.10
CA ALA A 51 2.83 7.35 -17.97
C ALA A 51 1.84 7.97 -16.98
N ALA A 52 1.98 7.62 -15.70
CA ALA A 52 1.04 8.04 -14.67
C ALA A 52 1.68 8.10 -13.28
N PHE A 53 1.12 8.96 -12.44
CA PHE A 53 1.31 8.96 -11.00
C PHE A 53 0.09 8.34 -10.32
N GLY A 54 0.32 7.51 -9.31
CA GLY A 54 -0.73 6.96 -8.47
C GLY A 54 -1.24 7.96 -7.44
N GLU A 55 -1.74 7.45 -6.31
CA GLU A 55 -2.23 8.29 -5.24
C GLU A 55 -1.11 9.06 -4.53
N ILE A 56 -1.42 10.26 -4.03
CA ILE A 56 -0.50 11.06 -3.25
C ILE A 56 -0.92 10.90 -1.78
N SER A 57 -0.01 10.37 -0.97
CA SER A 57 -0.12 10.36 0.49
C SER A 57 0.80 11.41 1.10
N PHE A 58 0.39 11.96 2.25
CA PHE A 58 1.17 12.97 2.97
C PHE A 58 1.74 12.41 4.27
N SER A 59 2.90 12.90 4.69
CA SER A 59 3.58 12.43 5.89
C SER A 59 4.51 13.49 6.50
N GLU A 60 4.80 13.41 7.79
CA GLU A 60 5.72 14.35 8.44
C GLU A 60 7.19 14.14 8.04
N GLY A 61 7.53 12.91 7.70
CA GLY A 61 8.84 12.53 7.21
C GLY A 61 8.75 11.47 6.13
N VAL A 62 9.89 11.14 5.55
CA VAL A 62 10.01 10.08 4.55
C VAL A 62 11.42 9.52 4.61
N THR A 63 11.58 8.22 4.40
CA THR A 63 12.91 7.58 4.33
C THR A 63 13.58 7.82 2.98
N GLU A 64 14.88 7.48 2.84
CA GLU A 64 15.59 7.55 1.54
C GLU A 64 14.88 6.72 0.45
N GLU A 65 14.29 5.59 0.84
CA GLU A 65 13.54 4.69 -0.04
C GLU A 65 12.08 5.09 -0.28
N SER A 66 11.70 6.32 0.11
CA SER A 66 10.34 6.86 -0.10
C SER A 66 9.25 6.14 0.70
N VAL A 67 9.57 5.68 1.92
CA VAL A 67 8.56 5.17 2.86
C VAL A 67 8.08 6.32 3.75
N PRO A 68 6.77 6.58 3.83
CA PRO A 68 6.21 7.59 4.73
C PRO A 68 6.57 7.36 6.20
N ILE A 69 6.96 8.43 6.90
CA ILE A 69 7.16 8.46 8.35
C ILE A 69 6.07 9.36 8.95
N ARG A 70 5.25 8.81 9.85
CA ARG A 70 4.00 9.40 10.36
C ARG A 70 3.12 9.96 9.22
N PRO A 71 2.42 9.08 8.48
CA PRO A 71 1.44 9.51 7.48
C PRO A 71 0.31 10.30 8.14
N VAL A 72 -0.15 11.34 7.46
CA VAL A 72 -1.13 12.29 7.99
C VAL A 72 -2.21 12.62 6.95
N LEU A 73 -3.39 12.99 7.44
CA LEU A 73 -4.46 13.60 6.64
C LEU A 73 -4.48 15.12 6.75
N GLU A 74 -3.89 15.64 7.83
CA GLU A 74 -3.76 17.05 8.16
C GLU A 74 -2.51 17.22 9.04
N TYR A 75 -1.89 18.39 8.93
CA TYR A 75 -0.68 18.72 9.67
C TYR A 75 -1.01 19.60 10.86
N GLU A 76 -0.43 19.26 12.02
CA GLU A 76 -0.59 20.06 13.23
C GLU A 76 0.12 21.42 13.14
N PRO A 77 -0.29 22.41 13.96
CA PRO A 77 0.39 23.70 14.05
C PRO A 77 1.88 23.52 14.39
N GLY A 78 2.74 24.32 13.75
CA GLY A 78 4.19 24.21 13.92
C GLY A 78 4.88 23.31 12.90
N THR A 79 4.14 22.75 11.94
CA THR A 79 4.70 21.98 10.82
C THR A 79 5.67 22.82 10.00
N ILE A 80 6.88 22.30 9.79
CA ILE A 80 7.96 22.99 9.03
C ILE A 80 8.20 22.39 7.63
N LYS A 81 7.66 21.20 7.36
CA LYS A 81 7.87 20.45 6.13
C LYS A 81 6.63 19.60 5.80
N ILE A 82 6.24 19.59 4.53
CA ILE A 82 5.25 18.66 3.99
C ILE A 82 6.00 17.67 3.09
N CYS A 83 5.81 16.38 3.30
CA CYS A 83 6.27 15.33 2.40
C CYS A 83 5.07 14.71 1.70
N ALA A 84 5.15 14.58 0.38
CA ALA A 84 4.19 13.88 -0.45
C ALA A 84 4.87 12.66 -1.07
N VAL A 85 4.29 11.48 -0.86
CA VAL A 85 4.77 10.20 -1.39
C VAL A 85 3.76 9.68 -2.40
N PHE A 86 4.23 9.16 -3.53
CA PHE A 86 3.36 8.65 -4.58
C PHE A 86 4.07 7.60 -5.45
N PRO A 87 3.36 6.55 -5.90
CA PRO A 87 3.88 5.62 -6.87
C PRO A 87 3.78 6.19 -8.29
N PHE A 88 4.55 5.62 -9.20
CA PHE A 88 4.58 5.99 -10.60
C PHE A 88 4.72 4.76 -11.49
N MET A 89 4.26 4.85 -12.73
CA MET A 89 4.31 3.76 -13.69
C MET A 89 4.42 4.23 -15.14
N ASN A 90 5.04 3.41 -15.98
CA ASN A 90 5.29 3.65 -17.41
C ASN A 90 5.95 5.02 -17.67
N MET A 91 6.77 5.50 -16.74
CA MET A 91 7.59 6.69 -16.92
C MET A 91 8.84 6.33 -17.75
N GLU A 92 9.52 7.33 -18.29
CA GLU A 92 10.79 7.13 -18.98
C GLU A 92 11.79 8.17 -18.50
N ASP A 93 13.03 7.77 -18.24
CA ASP A 93 14.07 8.70 -17.85
C ASP A 93 14.26 9.77 -18.94
N GLY A 94 14.36 11.04 -18.53
CA GLY A 94 14.39 12.21 -19.40
C GLY A 94 13.01 12.76 -19.78
N MET A 95 11.90 12.12 -19.35
CA MET A 95 10.56 12.65 -19.54
C MET A 95 10.39 13.96 -18.74
N PRO A 96 9.86 15.04 -19.33
CA PRO A 96 9.64 16.29 -18.60
C PRO A 96 8.46 16.16 -17.63
N VAL A 97 8.73 16.43 -16.36
CA VAL A 97 7.77 16.45 -15.27
C VAL A 97 7.81 17.84 -14.62
N GLU A 98 6.64 18.36 -14.27
CA GLU A 98 6.55 19.59 -13.48
C GLU A 98 5.86 19.26 -12.16
N ILE A 99 6.45 19.76 -11.07
CA ILE A 99 5.93 19.64 -9.71
C ILE A 99 5.57 21.04 -9.26
N GLU A 100 4.29 21.25 -8.99
CA GLU A 100 3.78 22.55 -8.57
C GLU A 100 3.05 22.42 -7.24
N TRP A 101 3.36 23.34 -6.34
CA TRP A 101 2.71 23.50 -5.06
C TRP A 101 1.92 24.80 -5.05
N LEU A 102 0.70 24.72 -4.54
CA LEU A 102 -0.13 25.87 -4.22
C LEU A 102 -0.31 26.01 -2.72
N TYR A 103 -0.55 27.24 -2.30
CA TYR A 103 -1.03 27.59 -0.97
C TYR A 103 -2.31 28.40 -1.12
N ASN A 104 -3.42 27.88 -0.59
CA ASN A 104 -4.76 28.47 -0.71
C ASN A 104 -5.11 28.87 -2.17
N ASP A 105 -4.94 27.94 -3.11
CA ASP A 105 -5.15 28.10 -4.56
C ASP A 105 -4.22 29.12 -5.26
N GLU A 106 -3.28 29.74 -4.54
CA GLU A 106 -2.26 30.63 -5.11
C GLU A 106 -0.94 29.89 -5.31
N TRP A 107 -0.21 30.23 -6.38
CA TRP A 107 1.10 29.64 -6.66
C TRP A 107 2.06 29.86 -5.49
N PHE A 108 2.67 28.77 -5.01
CA PHE A 108 3.61 28.78 -3.90
C PHE A 108 5.03 28.46 -4.36
N TYR A 109 5.19 27.35 -5.10
CA TYR A 109 6.48 26.87 -5.58
C TYR A 109 6.29 25.96 -6.79
N SER A 110 7.24 25.94 -7.73
CA SER A 110 7.28 24.93 -8.78
C SER A 110 8.69 24.62 -9.25
N THR A 111 8.87 23.40 -9.75
CA THR A 111 10.11 22.90 -10.33
C THR A 111 9.82 22.10 -11.58
N ASP A 112 10.59 22.36 -12.64
CA ASP A 112 10.68 21.52 -13.83
C ASP A 112 11.80 20.49 -13.63
N GLU A 113 11.50 19.22 -13.85
CA GLU A 113 12.43 18.10 -13.69
C GLU A 113 12.48 17.25 -14.97
N GLU A 114 13.67 16.72 -15.28
CA GLU A 114 13.80 15.58 -16.17
C GLU A 114 13.71 14.33 -15.30
N TRP A 115 12.73 13.47 -15.57
CA TRP A 115 12.49 12.26 -14.78
C TRP A 115 13.72 11.35 -14.74
N ASP A 116 14.07 10.82 -13.58
CA ASP A 116 15.25 9.94 -13.40
C ASP A 116 15.04 8.81 -12.38
N GLU A 117 13.78 8.52 -12.02
CA GLU A 117 13.42 7.51 -11.02
C GLU A 117 13.20 6.12 -11.63
N GLY A 118 13.31 6.00 -12.96
CA GLY A 118 13.04 4.78 -13.73
C GLY A 118 11.59 4.66 -14.22
N GLU A 119 11.22 3.47 -14.68
CA GLU A 119 9.94 3.23 -15.35
C GLU A 119 8.75 3.13 -14.40
N GLU A 120 8.97 2.52 -13.23
CA GLU A 120 7.95 2.27 -12.22
C GLU A 120 8.57 2.17 -10.83
N GLY A 121 7.80 2.53 -9.81
CA GLY A 121 8.23 2.49 -8.42
C GLY A 121 7.48 3.49 -7.55
N ILE A 122 8.15 3.93 -6.49
CA ILE A 122 7.67 4.94 -5.54
C ILE A 122 8.72 6.02 -5.35
N THR A 123 8.25 7.27 -5.24
CA THR A 123 9.10 8.44 -4.97
C THR A 123 8.37 9.42 -4.05
N HIS A 124 9.06 10.49 -3.67
CA HIS A 124 8.49 11.56 -2.86
C HIS A 124 8.96 12.94 -3.34
N ARG A 125 8.17 13.96 -3.03
CA ARG A 125 8.56 15.37 -3.13
C ARG A 125 8.16 16.08 -1.85
N SER A 126 8.91 17.10 -1.47
CA SER A 126 8.65 17.84 -0.23
C SER A 126 8.77 19.33 -0.42
N ILE A 127 8.05 20.09 0.41
CA ILE A 127 8.22 21.53 0.54
C ILE A 127 8.52 21.92 1.97
N SER A 128 9.39 22.91 2.12
CA SER A 128 9.69 23.61 3.36
C SER A 128 10.24 24.99 3.02
N TRP A 129 10.34 25.86 4.03
CA TRP A 129 11.11 27.10 3.88
C TRP A 129 12.61 26.83 4.03
N GLU A 130 13.46 27.56 3.30
CA GLU A 130 14.93 27.42 3.40
C GLU A 130 15.50 27.67 4.80
N ASN A 131 14.76 28.36 5.66
CA ASN A 131 15.17 28.70 7.02
C ASN A 131 14.46 27.87 8.10
N ASP A 132 13.82 26.77 7.72
CA ASP A 132 13.08 25.85 8.61
C ASP A 132 12.01 26.56 9.46
N ARG A 133 11.46 27.69 8.99
CA ARG A 133 10.31 28.32 9.66
C ARG A 133 9.06 27.48 9.44
N GLU A 134 8.08 27.65 10.33
CA GLU A 134 6.76 27.02 10.23
C GLU A 134 6.05 27.43 8.93
N LEU A 135 5.33 26.45 8.35
CA LEU A 135 4.40 26.68 7.25
C LEU A 135 3.17 27.42 7.76
N ASP A 136 2.61 28.30 6.91
CA ASP A 136 1.44 29.09 7.29
C ASP A 136 0.20 28.17 7.30
N PRO A 137 -0.71 28.28 8.29
CA PRO A 137 -1.94 27.50 8.28
C PRO A 137 -2.79 27.73 7.04
N GLY A 138 -3.30 26.66 6.43
CA GLY A 138 -4.10 26.69 5.21
C GLY A 138 -3.97 25.42 4.38
N ILE A 139 -4.53 25.46 3.18
CA ILE A 139 -4.54 24.32 2.26
C ILE A 139 -3.30 24.39 1.36
N TYR A 140 -2.54 23.32 1.33
CA TYR A 140 -1.44 23.10 0.40
C TYR A 140 -1.86 22.07 -0.65
N THR A 141 -1.73 22.41 -1.92
CA THR A 141 -2.08 21.51 -3.04
C THR A 141 -0.83 21.12 -3.80
N LEU A 142 -0.55 19.83 -3.92
CA LEU A 142 0.42 19.30 -4.87
C LEU A 142 -0.26 19.04 -6.21
N ARG A 143 0.36 19.51 -7.30
CA ARG A 143 -0.01 19.22 -8.68
C ARG A 143 1.20 18.63 -9.41
N LEU A 144 1.02 17.45 -9.98
CA LEU A 144 2.03 16.73 -10.73
C LEU A 144 1.64 16.70 -12.20
N PHE A 145 2.55 17.13 -13.07
CA PHE A 145 2.32 17.20 -14.50
C PHE A 145 3.29 16.30 -15.26
N ILE A 146 2.79 15.67 -16.32
CA ILE A 146 3.59 14.90 -17.27
C ILE A 146 3.44 15.57 -18.63
N ASN A 147 4.54 15.96 -19.26
CA ASN A 147 4.52 16.65 -20.56
C ASN A 147 3.57 17.89 -20.59
N GLY A 148 3.51 18.63 -19.48
CA GLY A 148 2.66 19.82 -19.33
C GLY A 148 1.16 19.54 -19.17
N GLN A 149 0.75 18.28 -18.96
CA GLN A 149 -0.62 17.91 -18.65
C GLN A 149 -0.73 17.50 -17.19
N LEU A 150 -1.74 18.02 -16.48
CA LEU A 150 -2.00 17.64 -15.08
C LEU A 150 -2.30 16.13 -15.02
N ALA A 151 -1.41 15.38 -14.38
CA ALA A 151 -1.49 13.93 -14.26
C ALA A 151 -2.11 13.52 -12.91
N ARG A 152 -1.76 14.23 -11.82
CA ARG A 152 -2.28 13.98 -10.48
C ARG A 152 -2.29 15.25 -9.64
N SER A 153 -3.18 15.31 -8.65
CA SER A 153 -3.18 16.36 -7.63
C SER A 153 -3.78 15.85 -6.32
N ALA A 154 -3.36 16.41 -5.19
CA ALA A 154 -3.93 16.17 -3.87
C ALA A 154 -3.73 17.40 -2.97
N ASP A 155 -4.63 17.55 -2.00
CA ASP A 155 -4.64 18.63 -1.02
C ASP A 155 -4.28 18.09 0.37
N VAL A 156 -3.65 18.93 1.19
CA VAL A 156 -3.47 18.70 2.62
C VAL A 156 -3.59 20.02 3.39
N GLU A 157 -4.18 19.98 4.58
CA GLU A 157 -4.35 21.16 5.43
C GLU A 157 -3.26 21.23 6.50
N VAL A 158 -2.68 22.40 6.70
CA VAL A 158 -1.92 22.76 7.90
C VAL A 158 -2.86 23.50 8.84
N LEU A 159 -3.14 22.92 10.00
CA LEU A 159 -4.11 23.44 10.95
C LEU A 159 -3.63 24.73 11.62
N ALA A 160 -4.58 25.61 11.92
CA ALA A 160 -4.32 26.81 12.71
C ALA A 160 -4.16 26.44 14.20
N PRO A 161 -3.33 27.17 14.98
CA PRO A 161 -3.19 26.94 16.41
C PRO A 161 -4.54 26.97 17.13
N SER A 162 -4.99 25.81 17.60
CA SER A 162 -6.19 25.69 18.44
C SER A 162 -5.84 25.89 19.92
N ARG A 163 -6.71 26.57 20.65
CA ARG A 163 -6.62 26.72 22.12
C ARG A 163 -7.47 25.66 22.80
N GLU A 164 -7.20 24.38 22.58
CA GLU A 164 -7.69 23.31 23.46
C GLU A 164 -7.04 21.99 23.03
N GLU A 165 -6.11 21.48 23.84
CA GLU A 165 -5.74 20.07 23.83
C GLU A 165 -6.12 19.50 25.19
N THR A 166 -7.09 18.59 25.19
CA THR A 166 -7.26 17.66 26.30
C THR A 166 -6.29 16.53 26.01
N GLN A 167 -5.14 16.49 26.69
CA GLN A 167 -4.26 15.33 26.65
C GLN A 167 -5.07 14.11 27.11
N GLU A 168 -5.24 13.11 26.24
CA GLU A 168 -5.76 11.83 26.69
C GLU A 168 -4.85 11.29 27.80
N PRO A 169 -5.41 10.70 28.87
CA PRO A 169 -4.60 10.13 29.93
C PRO A 169 -3.66 9.08 29.34
N ALA A 170 -2.39 9.15 29.74
CA ALA A 170 -1.37 8.18 29.32
C ALA A 170 -1.89 6.75 29.50
N ARG A 171 -1.92 6.00 28.40
CA ARG A 171 -2.38 4.60 28.38
C ARG A 171 -1.29 3.69 28.93
N ASN A 172 -1.67 2.64 29.65
CA ASN A 172 -0.71 1.68 30.19
C ASN A 172 -0.29 0.70 29.09
N LEU A 173 1.01 0.67 28.76
CA LEU A 173 1.55 -0.11 27.65
C LEU A 173 1.25 -1.61 27.76
N GLU A 174 1.27 -2.14 28.99
CA GLU A 174 1.02 -3.56 29.29
C GLU A 174 -0.40 -4.01 28.93
N ASP A 175 -1.35 -3.08 28.75
CA ASP A 175 -2.71 -3.42 28.32
C ASP A 175 -2.77 -3.75 26.81
N PHE A 176 -1.81 -3.25 26.02
CA PHE A 176 -1.80 -3.39 24.56
C PHE A 176 -0.88 -4.50 24.06
N ILE A 177 0.12 -4.89 24.84
CA ILE A 177 1.18 -5.80 24.40
C ILE A 177 1.18 -7.04 25.26
N ASP A 178 1.05 -8.22 24.63
CA ASP A 178 1.28 -9.47 25.33
C ASP A 178 2.71 -9.49 25.91
N PRO A 179 2.92 -9.88 27.18
CA PRO A 179 4.24 -9.80 27.83
C PRO A 179 5.37 -10.48 27.04
N ASP A 180 5.05 -11.57 26.35
CA ASP A 180 5.99 -12.32 25.51
C ASP A 180 6.42 -11.56 24.25
N LEU A 181 5.65 -10.57 23.79
CA LEU A 181 6.00 -9.69 22.66
C LEU A 181 6.69 -8.39 23.07
N MET A 182 6.76 -8.09 24.38
CA MET A 182 7.36 -6.84 24.88
C MET A 182 8.78 -6.65 24.35
N ARG A 183 9.58 -7.72 24.33
CA ARG A 183 10.96 -7.66 23.83
C ARG A 183 11.05 -7.27 22.36
N ALA A 184 10.13 -7.76 21.52
CA ALA A 184 10.11 -7.46 20.10
C ALA A 184 9.66 -6.00 19.84
N TRP A 185 8.71 -5.51 20.65
CA TRP A 185 8.28 -4.12 20.61
C TRP A 185 9.40 -3.16 21.06
N GLU A 186 10.12 -3.48 22.15
CA GLU A 186 11.25 -2.68 22.63
C GLU A 186 12.34 -2.48 21.57
N ILE A 187 12.60 -3.49 20.74
CA ILE A 187 13.56 -3.38 19.64
C ILE A 187 13.18 -2.25 18.67
N LEU A 188 11.88 -2.10 18.35
CA LEU A 188 11.38 -1.01 17.52
C LEU A 188 11.38 0.32 18.27
N ALA A 189 10.83 0.32 19.49
CA ALA A 189 10.66 1.53 20.30
C ALA A 189 11.99 2.21 20.64
N TYR A 190 13.08 1.45 20.71
CA TYR A 190 14.42 1.98 21.01
C TYR A 190 15.38 1.90 19.81
N ALA A 191 14.88 1.69 18.60
CA ALA A 191 15.68 1.75 17.39
C ALA A 191 16.18 3.19 17.14
N ASP A 192 17.38 3.33 16.61
CA ASP A 192 17.93 4.61 16.12
C ASP A 192 17.42 4.89 14.69
N ASN A 193 16.09 4.80 14.52
CA ASN A 193 15.42 4.90 13.24
C ASN A 193 14.00 5.45 13.45
N ASP A 194 13.74 6.65 12.91
CA ASP A 194 12.48 7.38 13.13
C ASP A 194 11.25 6.57 12.70
N LEU A 195 11.31 5.89 11.54
CA LEU A 195 10.20 5.04 11.07
C LEU A 195 9.86 3.94 12.08
N LEU A 196 10.88 3.23 12.60
CA LEU A 196 10.65 2.12 13.54
C LEU A 196 10.17 2.61 14.91
N ASN A 197 10.73 3.72 15.39
CA ASN A 197 10.30 4.34 16.64
C ASN A 197 8.83 4.79 16.53
N ASP A 198 8.47 5.46 15.44
CA ASP A 198 7.10 5.91 15.19
C ASP A 198 6.12 4.75 15.11
N LEU A 199 6.46 3.69 14.35
CA LEU A 199 5.62 2.48 14.28
C LEU A 199 5.36 1.90 15.68
N ALA A 200 6.38 1.85 16.53
CA ALA A 200 6.24 1.35 17.89
C ALA A 200 5.30 2.22 18.75
N MET A 201 5.32 3.55 18.56
CA MET A 201 4.48 4.50 19.30
C MET A 201 3.00 4.42 18.90
N LEU A 202 2.68 3.89 17.72
CA LEU A 202 1.27 3.67 17.33
C LEU A 202 0.51 2.74 18.27
N VAL A 203 1.21 1.80 18.91
CA VAL A 203 0.62 0.87 19.87
C VAL A 203 -0.04 1.64 21.01
N PRO A 204 0.69 2.45 21.80
CA PRO A 204 0.09 3.30 22.82
C PRO A 204 -0.61 4.56 22.30
N ASP A 205 -0.40 5.01 21.06
CA ASP A 205 -0.99 6.27 20.53
C ASP A 205 -2.30 6.07 19.75
N TYR A 206 -2.50 4.90 19.16
CA TYR A 206 -3.77 4.52 18.55
C TYR A 206 -4.47 3.41 19.33
N GLY A 207 -3.80 2.71 20.24
CA GLY A 207 -4.39 1.59 20.97
C GLY A 207 -4.45 0.31 20.13
N ILE A 208 -3.48 0.13 19.24
CA ILE A 208 -3.29 -1.11 18.48
C ILE A 208 -2.80 -2.19 19.46
N GLU A 209 -3.41 -3.37 19.43
CA GLU A 209 -2.98 -4.47 20.29
C GLU A 209 -1.95 -5.37 19.61
N LEU A 210 -0.90 -5.79 20.32
CA LEU A 210 0.06 -6.82 19.90
C LEU A 210 -0.24 -8.13 20.64
N ARG A 211 -0.64 -9.17 19.90
CA ARG A 211 -1.10 -10.45 20.48
C ARG A 211 -0.39 -11.65 19.87
N LEU A 212 -0.12 -12.66 20.68
CA LEU A 212 0.27 -13.99 20.17
C LEU A 212 -0.97 -14.85 19.90
N THR A 213 -0.91 -15.68 18.87
CA THR A 213 -1.99 -16.62 18.53
C THR A 213 -1.47 -17.89 17.87
N ASP A 214 -2.16 -19.00 18.14
CA ASP A 214 -1.96 -20.30 17.47
C ASP A 214 -2.86 -20.44 16.24
N ASP A 215 -3.84 -19.55 16.08
CA ASP A 215 -4.87 -19.60 15.04
C ASP A 215 -4.51 -18.71 13.85
N MET A 216 -3.35 -18.98 13.24
CA MET A 216 -2.95 -18.36 11.97
C MET A 216 -1.99 -19.24 11.18
N THR A 217 -1.87 -18.95 9.88
CA THR A 217 -0.95 -19.66 8.97
C THR A 217 0.22 -18.81 8.51
N SER A 218 0.17 -17.49 8.69
CA SER A 218 1.27 -16.56 8.42
C SER A 218 2.16 -16.39 9.67
N ASN A 219 3.25 -15.63 9.53
CA ASN A 219 4.13 -15.29 10.66
C ASN A 219 3.53 -14.16 11.51
N GLY A 220 2.86 -13.21 10.85
CA GLY A 220 2.11 -12.11 11.45
C GLY A 220 0.89 -11.76 10.61
N GLN A 221 -0.03 -11.02 11.20
CA GLN A 221 -1.17 -10.45 10.50
C GLN A 221 -1.78 -9.27 11.28
N TYR A 222 -1.96 -8.14 10.62
CA TYR A 222 -2.85 -7.08 11.09
C TYR A 222 -4.32 -7.40 10.79
N VAL A 223 -5.15 -7.37 11.84
CA VAL A 223 -6.59 -7.67 11.80
C VAL A 223 -7.38 -6.45 12.27
N TYR A 224 -8.36 -6.06 11.47
CA TYR A 224 -9.20 -4.89 11.72
C TYR A 224 -10.66 -5.18 11.36
N VAL A 225 -11.55 -4.30 11.80
CA VAL A 225 -12.98 -4.38 11.46
C VAL A 225 -13.21 -3.71 10.11
N SER A 226 -13.60 -4.49 9.10
CA SER A 226 -13.85 -3.96 7.76
C SER A 226 -14.89 -2.83 7.76
N GLY A 227 -14.58 -1.74 7.05
CA GLY A 227 -15.43 -0.56 6.94
C GLY A 227 -15.41 0.35 8.17
N LYS A 228 -14.50 0.13 9.12
CA LYS A 228 -14.32 0.97 10.29
C LYS A 228 -12.88 1.41 10.46
N LYS A 229 -12.69 2.71 10.66
CA LYS A 229 -11.41 3.33 11.01
C LYS A 229 -11.17 3.25 12.53
N GLU A 230 -11.17 2.02 13.06
CA GLU A 230 -10.90 1.71 14.46
C GLU A 230 -9.53 1.02 14.58
N PRO A 231 -8.81 1.20 15.70
CA PRO A 231 -7.58 0.47 15.98
C PRO A 231 -7.80 -1.05 15.89
N GLY A 232 -6.84 -1.75 15.29
CA GLY A 232 -6.90 -3.19 15.08
C GLY A 232 -5.98 -3.95 16.02
N LYS A 233 -5.65 -5.18 15.63
CA LYS A 233 -4.72 -6.05 16.35
C LYS A 233 -3.67 -6.57 15.41
N VAL A 234 -2.41 -6.48 15.79
CA VAL A 234 -1.33 -7.24 15.18
C VAL A 234 -1.24 -8.56 15.91
N TYR A 235 -1.49 -9.63 15.19
CA TYR A 235 -1.25 -10.98 15.67
C TYR A 235 0.10 -11.48 15.18
N ILE A 236 0.84 -12.16 16.05
CA ILE A 236 2.06 -12.89 15.74
C ILE A 236 1.82 -14.38 16.03
N SER A 237 2.30 -15.26 15.14
CA SER A 237 2.20 -16.70 15.32
C SER A 237 3.08 -17.17 16.49
N TRP A 238 2.50 -17.92 17.42
CA TRP A 238 3.24 -18.58 18.50
C TRP A 238 4.36 -19.47 17.94
N ASP A 239 4.03 -20.34 16.98
CA ASP A 239 4.97 -21.28 16.36
C ASP A 239 6.16 -20.57 15.69
N PHE A 240 5.89 -19.42 15.05
CA PHE A 240 6.93 -18.58 14.47
C PHE A 240 7.81 -17.95 15.55
N SER A 241 7.20 -17.33 16.57
CA SER A 241 7.93 -16.63 17.64
C SER A 241 8.86 -17.55 18.45
N GLU A 242 8.48 -18.82 18.63
CA GLU A 242 9.31 -19.80 19.35
C GLU A 242 10.51 -20.31 18.53
N LYS A 243 10.42 -20.25 17.19
CA LYS A 243 11.41 -20.84 16.28
C LYS A 243 12.36 -19.82 15.67
N THR A 244 12.08 -18.54 15.82
CA THR A 244 12.89 -17.46 15.26
C THR A 244 13.52 -16.60 16.38
N CYS A 245 14.27 -15.58 15.99
CA CYS A 245 14.86 -14.62 16.91
C CYS A 245 13.96 -13.40 17.10
N TRP A 246 14.14 -12.67 18.20
CA TRP A 246 13.33 -11.49 18.51
C TRP A 246 13.46 -10.37 17.48
N GLU A 247 14.59 -10.28 16.78
CA GLU A 247 14.79 -9.32 15.71
C GLU A 247 13.86 -9.60 14.50
N ASP A 248 13.61 -10.87 14.17
CA ASP A 248 12.70 -11.25 13.07
C ASP A 248 11.22 -11.16 13.49
N VAL A 249 10.92 -11.44 14.77
CA VAL A 249 9.60 -11.13 15.35
C VAL A 249 9.34 -9.63 15.30
N SER A 250 10.31 -8.82 15.73
CA SER A 250 10.24 -7.34 15.72
C SER A 250 10.05 -6.81 14.29
N ALA A 251 10.81 -7.33 13.33
CA ALA A 251 10.68 -6.96 11.93
C ALA A 251 9.32 -7.36 11.33
N THR A 252 8.73 -8.46 11.78
CA THR A 252 7.36 -8.86 11.42
C THR A 252 6.34 -7.93 12.07
N ILE A 253 6.51 -7.53 13.33
CA ILE A 253 5.66 -6.52 13.97
C ILE A 253 5.72 -5.19 13.22
N ALA A 254 6.90 -4.74 12.78
CA ALA A 254 7.05 -3.52 11.99
C ALA A 254 6.24 -3.58 10.69
N HIS A 255 6.31 -4.70 9.96
CA HIS A 255 5.51 -4.94 8.76
C HIS A 255 4.00 -4.80 9.02
N GLU A 256 3.48 -5.47 10.04
CA GLU A 256 2.05 -5.44 10.35
C GLU A 256 1.59 -4.09 10.92
N LEU A 257 2.44 -3.39 11.67
CA LEU A 257 2.15 -2.04 12.14
C LEU A 257 2.07 -1.05 10.98
N THR A 258 2.87 -1.21 9.92
CA THR A 258 2.73 -0.40 8.70
C THR A 258 1.34 -0.57 8.08
N HIS A 259 0.81 -1.79 8.00
CA HIS A 259 -0.58 -2.00 7.55
C HIS A 259 -1.61 -1.36 8.48
N ALA A 260 -1.34 -1.35 9.79
CA ALA A 260 -2.20 -0.66 10.73
C ALA A 260 -2.25 0.85 10.47
N VAL A 261 -1.10 1.49 10.22
CA VAL A 261 -1.04 2.90 9.84
C VAL A 261 -1.81 3.14 8.55
N GLN A 262 -1.48 2.41 7.49
CA GLN A 262 -2.10 2.57 6.18
C GLN A 262 -3.63 2.48 6.28
N HIS A 263 -4.15 1.57 7.11
CA HIS A 263 -5.59 1.48 7.37
C HIS A 263 -6.14 2.69 8.14
N LEU A 264 -5.43 3.13 9.18
CA LEU A 264 -5.82 4.25 10.04
C LEU A 264 -5.62 5.62 9.41
N THR A 265 -4.90 5.72 8.30
CA THR A 265 -4.68 6.98 7.59
C THR A 265 -5.38 7.03 6.24
N SER A 266 -5.73 5.89 5.63
CA SER A 266 -6.51 5.85 4.39
C SER A 266 -7.92 6.46 4.55
N ASP A 267 -8.40 7.10 3.48
CA ASP A 267 -9.78 7.57 3.32
C ASP A 267 -10.69 6.54 2.60
N GLU A 268 -10.15 5.37 2.24
CA GLU A 268 -10.86 4.34 1.50
C GLU A 268 -11.98 3.70 2.32
N GLY A 269 -13.14 3.49 1.67
CA GLY A 269 -14.25 2.76 2.28
C GLY A 269 -13.94 1.27 2.53
N LYS A 270 -12.91 0.72 1.88
CA LYS A 270 -12.45 -0.66 2.10
C LYS A 270 -10.94 -0.75 1.89
N PHE A 271 -10.21 -0.94 2.98
CA PHE A 271 -8.79 -1.25 2.97
C PHE A 271 -8.52 -2.60 2.29
N GLY A 272 -7.60 -2.62 1.33
CA GLY A 272 -7.25 -3.78 0.51
C GLY A 272 -5.75 -3.88 0.28
N CYS A 273 -5.30 -5.02 -0.27
CA CYS A 273 -3.90 -5.17 -0.65
C CYS A 273 -3.58 -4.35 -1.90
N THR A 274 -2.39 -3.77 -1.93
CA THR A 274 -1.78 -3.11 -3.09
C THR A 274 -0.27 -3.36 -3.05
N VAL A 275 0.42 -3.31 -4.18
CA VAL A 275 1.88 -3.44 -4.21
C VAL A 275 2.56 -2.33 -3.41
N GLU A 276 2.06 -1.09 -3.49
CA GLU A 276 2.54 0.05 -2.69
C GLU A 276 2.51 -0.25 -1.19
N ARG A 277 1.35 -0.67 -0.68
CA ARG A 277 1.20 -1.01 0.74
C ARG A 277 2.17 -2.08 1.23
N GLU A 278 2.35 -3.13 0.44
CA GLU A 278 3.30 -4.20 0.75
C GLU A 278 4.75 -3.69 0.65
N TYR A 279 5.06 -2.81 -0.30
CA TYR A 279 6.38 -2.18 -0.41
C TYR A 279 6.77 -1.46 0.87
N GLU A 280 5.90 -0.58 1.37
CA GLU A 280 6.15 0.16 2.61
C GLU A 280 6.30 -0.80 3.81
N ALA A 281 5.44 -1.83 3.90
CA ALA A 281 5.48 -2.81 4.98
C ALA A 281 6.76 -3.67 4.96
N TYR A 282 7.22 -4.09 3.78
CA TYR A 282 8.50 -4.80 3.63
C TYR A 282 9.69 -3.90 3.90
N MET A 283 9.64 -2.62 3.54
CA MET A 283 10.70 -1.68 3.89
C MET A 283 10.82 -1.50 5.40
N ALA A 284 9.71 -1.35 6.13
CA ALA A 284 9.73 -1.30 7.60
C ALA A 284 10.36 -2.57 8.21
N LYS A 285 10.00 -3.75 7.67
CA LYS A 285 10.66 -5.02 8.02
C LYS A 285 12.17 -4.97 7.77
N PHE A 286 12.60 -4.46 6.62
CA PHE A 286 14.01 -4.40 6.24
C PHE A 286 14.80 -3.44 7.12
N TYR A 287 14.27 -2.27 7.47
CA TYR A 287 14.92 -1.38 8.42
C TYR A 287 15.10 -2.06 9.78
N ALA A 288 14.09 -2.75 10.30
CA ALA A 288 14.23 -3.47 11.57
C ALA A 288 15.35 -4.54 11.52
N LEU A 289 15.47 -5.27 10.41
CA LEU A 289 16.56 -6.23 10.22
C LEU A 289 17.93 -5.56 10.04
N MET A 290 17.99 -4.42 9.35
CA MET A 290 19.23 -3.66 9.15
C MET A 290 19.73 -3.03 10.44
N GLU A 291 18.85 -2.37 11.21
CA GLU A 291 19.17 -1.74 12.50
C GLU A 291 19.67 -2.76 13.54
N THR A 292 19.10 -3.96 13.52
CA THR A 292 19.50 -5.06 14.42
C THR A 292 20.71 -5.84 13.91
N GLY A 293 21.27 -5.48 12.75
CA GLY A 293 22.40 -6.17 12.13
C GLY A 293 22.08 -7.55 11.57
N ARG A 294 20.79 -7.91 11.46
CA ARG A 294 20.29 -9.19 10.93
C ARG A 294 20.04 -9.18 9.43
N THR A 295 20.95 -8.54 8.69
CA THR A 295 20.95 -8.52 7.23
C THR A 295 21.13 -9.92 6.61
N ASP A 296 21.59 -10.91 7.38
CA ASP A 296 21.58 -12.32 6.99
C ASP A 296 20.17 -12.82 6.67
N ILE A 297 19.18 -12.48 7.50
CA ILE A 297 17.77 -12.86 7.28
C ILE A 297 17.23 -12.20 6.01
N LEU A 298 17.56 -10.92 5.83
CA LEU A 298 17.18 -10.17 4.64
C LEU A 298 17.76 -10.81 3.39
N ILE A 299 19.07 -11.10 3.37
CA ILE A 299 19.75 -11.69 2.22
C ILE A 299 19.22 -13.10 1.89
N ASP A 300 18.96 -13.92 2.91
CA ASP A 300 18.46 -15.29 2.71
C ASP A 300 17.11 -15.31 1.98
N SER A 301 16.27 -14.30 2.21
CA SER A 301 14.94 -14.21 1.59
C SER A 301 14.88 -13.27 0.37
N TRP A 302 15.76 -12.27 0.31
CA TRP A 302 15.68 -11.12 -0.61
C TRP A 302 17.03 -10.69 -1.19
N SER A 303 17.94 -11.63 -1.44
CA SER A 303 19.29 -11.33 -1.97
C SER A 303 19.34 -10.42 -3.22
N GLY A 304 18.27 -10.40 -4.02
CA GLY A 304 18.14 -9.56 -5.21
C GLY A 304 17.75 -8.10 -4.96
N VAL A 305 17.40 -7.71 -3.74
CA VAL A 305 16.90 -6.35 -3.43
C VAL A 305 17.83 -5.55 -2.51
N TYR A 306 18.94 -6.14 -2.05
CA TYR A 306 19.85 -5.51 -1.09
C TYR A 306 21.30 -5.58 -1.55
N ASN A 307 22.00 -4.46 -1.44
CA ASN A 307 23.42 -4.36 -1.73
C ASN A 307 24.25 -4.46 -0.44
N PRO A 308 24.87 -5.61 -0.13
CA PRO A 308 25.64 -5.79 1.10
C PRO A 308 26.93 -4.96 1.14
N ARG A 309 27.36 -4.38 0.02
CA ARG A 309 28.56 -3.51 -0.01
C ARG A 309 28.25 -2.08 0.40
N THR A 310 27.06 -1.59 0.06
CA THR A 310 26.65 -0.21 0.33
C THR A 310 25.66 -0.11 1.49
N GLY A 311 25.08 -1.23 1.92
CA GLY A 311 24.01 -1.25 2.92
C GLY A 311 22.70 -0.65 2.43
N LYS A 312 22.50 -0.56 1.10
CA LYS A 312 21.33 0.09 0.50
C LYS A 312 20.36 -0.92 -0.10
N ILE A 313 19.07 -0.61 -0.01
CA ILE A 313 18.01 -1.35 -0.69
C ILE A 313 17.86 -0.82 -2.12
N TRP A 314 17.70 -1.72 -3.08
CA TRP A 314 17.37 -1.38 -4.46
C TRP A 314 15.85 -1.29 -4.58
N LYS A 315 15.30 -0.10 -4.30
CA LYS A 315 13.84 0.13 -4.25
C LYS A 315 13.08 -0.39 -5.48
N ASN A 316 13.59 -0.16 -6.69
CA ASN A 316 12.92 -0.58 -7.93
C ASN A 316 12.97 -2.12 -8.10
N GLU A 317 13.98 -2.80 -7.57
CA GLU A 317 14.04 -4.27 -7.59
C GLU A 317 13.11 -4.88 -6.55
N LEU A 318 12.95 -4.25 -5.39
CA LEU A 318 11.92 -4.62 -4.41
C LEU A 318 10.52 -4.45 -4.99
N TRP A 319 10.23 -3.31 -5.63
CA TRP A 319 8.95 -3.04 -6.28
C TRP A 319 8.57 -4.15 -7.28
N LYS A 320 9.49 -4.48 -8.21
CA LYS A 320 9.28 -5.57 -9.18
C LYS A 320 9.03 -6.92 -8.53
N ALA A 321 9.82 -7.26 -7.50
CA ALA A 321 9.66 -8.52 -6.79
C ALA A 321 8.29 -8.62 -6.10
N LEU A 322 7.80 -7.51 -5.54
CA LEU A 322 6.48 -7.44 -4.92
C LEU A 322 5.35 -7.47 -5.94
N LYS A 323 5.50 -6.83 -7.12
CA LYS A 323 4.55 -7.00 -8.24
C LYS A 323 4.38 -8.46 -8.63
N GLU A 324 5.47 -9.24 -8.65
CA GLU A 324 5.41 -10.67 -8.94
C GLU A 324 4.74 -11.46 -7.80
N ALA A 325 5.16 -11.22 -6.56
CA ALA A 325 4.63 -11.92 -5.38
C ALA A 325 3.15 -11.62 -5.12
N TYR A 326 2.71 -10.40 -5.41
CA TYR A 326 1.36 -9.89 -5.19
C TYR A 326 0.63 -9.59 -6.51
N ALA A 327 0.85 -10.40 -7.55
CA ALA A 327 0.29 -10.19 -8.89
C ALA A 327 -1.25 -10.13 -8.96
N SER A 328 -1.96 -10.54 -7.90
CA SER A 328 -3.42 -10.41 -7.79
C SER A 328 -3.89 -9.09 -7.16
N CYS A 329 -2.99 -8.34 -6.53
CA CYS A 329 -3.28 -7.04 -5.93
C CYS A 329 -3.07 -5.93 -6.97
N PRO A 330 -3.86 -4.84 -6.93
CA PRO A 330 -3.55 -3.61 -7.65
C PRO A 330 -2.15 -3.07 -7.28
N GLU A 331 -1.57 -2.26 -8.15
CA GLU A 331 -0.28 -1.63 -7.83
C GLU A 331 -0.44 -0.56 -6.73
N TYR A 332 -1.54 0.19 -6.80
CA TYR A 332 -1.97 1.24 -5.86
C TYR A 332 -3.50 1.27 -5.79
#